data_AF-A0A8T6IGT0-F1
#
_entry.id   AF-A0A8T6IGT0-F1
#
_cell.length_a   1.000
_cell.length_b   1.000
_cell.length_c   1.000
_cell.angle_alpha   90.00
_cell.angle_beta   90.00
_cell.angle_gamma   90.00
#
_symmetry.space_group_name_H-M   'P 1'
#
loop_
_entity.id
_entity.type
_entity.pdbx_description
1 polymer ?
#
loop_
_entity_poly.entity_id
_entity_poly.type
_entity_poly.pdbx_seq_one_letter_code
_entity_poly.pdbx_strand_id
1 'polypeptide(L)' 'MAKKVEAYVKLQVPAGQANPSPPVGPALGQHGVNIID' A
#
# COMPACT_ATOMS: atom_id res chain seq x y z
N MET A 1 -7.35 9.62 21.55
CA MET A 1 -8.40 9.62 20.52
C MET A 1 -7.96 8.68 19.40
N ALA A 2 -8.81 7.79 18.91
CA ALA A 2 -8.43 6.91 17.80
C ALA A 2 -8.26 7.72 16.51
N LYS A 3 -7.22 7.42 15.72
CA LYS A 3 -7.01 8.08 14.43
C LYS A 3 -8.16 7.73 13.48
N LYS A 4 -8.62 8.71 12.70
CA LYS A 4 -9.63 8.49 11.66
C LYS A 4 -8.99 7.68 10.52
N VAL A 5 -9.75 6.78 9.91
CA VAL A 5 -9.30 6.05 8.72
C VAL A 5 -9.21 7.01 7.55
N GLU A 6 -8.05 7.08 6.90
CA GLU A 6 -7.79 8.01 5.79
C GLU A 6 -8.22 7.43 4.44
N ALA A 7 -7.96 6.15 4.18
CA ALA A 7 -8.31 5.47 2.93
C ALA A 7 -8.42 3.94 3.09
N TYR A 8 -9.13 3.30 2.16
CA TYR A 8 -9.15 1.85 2.00
C TYR A 8 -8.57 1.47 0.64
N VAL A 9 -7.55 0.62 0.64
CA VAL A 9 -6.86 0.17 -0.56
C VAL A 9 -7.00 -1.34 -0.67
N LYS A 10 -7.52 -1.83 -1.80
CA LYS A 10 -7.65 -3.26 -2.11
C LYS A 10 -6.73 -3.61 -3.26
N LEU A 11 -5.76 -4.47 -3.00
CA LEU A 11 -4.78 -4.94 -3.98
C LEU A 11 -4.77 -6.46 -3.98
N GLN A 12 -4.70 -7.04 -5.18
CA GLN A 12 -4.43 -8.46 -5.34
C GLN A 12 -2.95 -8.60 -5.70
N VAL A 13 -2.19 -9.26 -4.83
CA VAL A 13 -0.75 -9.46 -5.03
C VAL A 13 -0.45 -10.95 -4.81
N PRO A 14 0.30 -11.60 -5.72
CA PRO A 14 0.81 -12.94 -5.49
C PRO A 14 1.68 -12.99 -4.23
N ALA A 15 1.70 -14.14 -3.55
CA ALA A 15 2.55 -14.34 -2.38
C ALA A 15 4.03 -14.05 -2.73
N GLY A 16 4.71 -13.25 -1.91
CA GLY A 16 6.11 -12.87 -2.12
C GLY A 16 6.38 -11.82 -3.21
N GLN A 17 5.35 -11.31 -3.90
CA GLN A 17 5.51 -10.27 -4.95
C GLN A 17 5.09 -8.87 -4.48
N ALA A 18 5.01 -8.62 -3.17
CA ALA A 18 4.77 -7.28 -2.64
C ALA A 18 6.05 -6.44 -2.77
N ASN A 19 6.21 -5.75 -3.90
CA ASN A 19 7.36 -4.92 -4.21
C ASN A 19 6.91 -3.53 -4.72
N PRO A 20 7.82 -2.55 -4.85
CA PRO A 20 7.47 -1.18 -5.29
C PRO A 20 6.94 -1.07 -6.73
N SER A 21 6.90 -2.15 -7.51
CA SER A 21 6.35 -2.09 -8.86
C SER A 21 4.82 -1.95 -8.84
N PRO A 22 4.20 -1.48 -9.93
CA PRO A 22 2.75 -1.49 -10.06
C PRO A 22 2.17 -2.90 -9.85
N PRO A 23 1.04 -3.07 -9.14
CA PRO A 23 0.15 -2.02 -8.62
C PRO A 23 0.46 -1.51 -7.19
N VAL A 24 1.39 -2.15 -6.46
CA VAL A 24 1.58 -1.93 -5.01
C VAL A 24 2.26 -0.59 -4.73
N GLY A 25 3.38 -0.29 -5.41
CA GLY A 25 4.12 0.96 -5.26
C GLY A 25 3.27 2.21 -5.42
N PRO A 26 2.58 2.36 -6.56
CA PRO A 26 1.69 3.50 -6.79
C PRO A 26 0.56 3.59 -5.76
N ALA A 27 -0.08 2.47 -5.41
CA ALA A 27 -1.23 2.47 -4.52
C ALA A 27 -0.89 2.84 -3.07
N LEU A 28 0.25 2.36 -2.54
CA LEU A 28 0.68 2.72 -1.18
C LEU A 28 1.38 4.08 -1.15
N GLY A 29 2.17 4.41 -2.16
CA GLY A 29 2.86 5.70 -2.28
C GLY A 29 1.91 6.91 -2.37
N GLN A 30 0.75 6.76 -3.04
CA GLN A 30 -0.29 7.79 -3.08
C GLN A 30 -0.87 8.14 -1.71
N HIS A 31 -0.80 7.21 -0.75
CA HIS A 31 -1.23 7.41 0.63
C HIS A 31 -0.07 7.64 1.60
N GLY A 32 1.15 7.88 1.09
CA GLY A 32 2.33 8.09 1.92
C GLY A 32 2.76 6.88 2.74
N VAL A 33 2.33 5.68 2.34
CA VAL A 33 2.69 4.41 3.00
C VAL A 33 3.94 3.85 2.34
N ASN A 34 5.00 3.66 3.13
CA ASN A 34 6.25 3.09 2.65
C ASN A 34 6.12 1.56 2.45
N ILE A 35 6.72 1.06 1.36
CA ILE A 35 6.81 -0.37 1.00
C ILE A 35 8.19 -0.98 1.32
N ILE A 36 9.17 -0.13 1.59
CA ILE A 36 10.56 -0.55 1.82
C ILE A 36 10.72 -0.84 3.32
N ASP A 37 11.20 -2.05 3.61
CA ASP A 37 11.85 -2.41 4.88
C ASP A 37 13.36 -2.09 4.76
#